data_AF-A0A673B1M6-F1
#
_entry.id   AF-A0A673B1M6-F1
#
_cell.length_a   1.000
_cell.length_b   1.000
_cell.length_c   1.000
_cell.angle_alpha   90.00
_cell.angle_beta   90.00
_cell.angle_gamma   90.00
#
_symmetry.space_group_name_H-M   'P 1'
#
loop_
_entity.id
_entity.type
_entity.pdbx_description
1 polymer ?
#
loop_
_entity_poly.entity_id
_entity_poly.type
_entity_poly.pdbx_seq_one_letter_code
_entity_poly.pdbx_strand_id
1 'polypeptide(L)'
;MDRQDRVVNLRGRGPGEEDSRTTSRPSRSTSARQKQRVQQQREEEAEESVPPELAGWIKERAKALKIRQTDRRWAAEVVNDFRENLLKFLKKNDDQPFFQTAEFLTSGSYFEKVKIDSPDEFDMMLRLQAPSRLNITQLDDGLFYRIDLCRPTRTSIRAFILEENLTLSSSKILSEMHRLVRKFLKTYRVPDEHCRWVVNRKRLNSPAVTLSLCRTDENSEELISVDVVPALEVHSSQGWPPNVRNGPDIDNWLGKKGRQEIRSLPCFFVPKRLKGRNLSEEAKESWRISFSHIEKKIITCHGNKKTCCESNATKCCRKLCLMLLKSLIKGLKHRFPKELDDLCSYHGKTVFLHLLSESRDHIRITLDCTCPMN
;
A
#
# COMPACT_ATOMS: atom_id res chain seq x y z
N MET A 1 -27.16 -22.82 46.83
CA MET A 1 -27.73 -23.53 47.99
C MET A 1 -26.95 -23.02 49.19
N ASP A 2 -27.47 -22.18 50.08
CA ASP A 2 -28.79 -21.53 50.19
C ASP A 2 -28.62 -20.18 50.92
N ARG A 3 -29.33 -19.10 50.53
CA ARG A 3 -30.51 -18.49 51.22
C ARG A 3 -30.30 -18.14 52.72
N GLN A 4 -30.80 -17.04 53.30
CA GLN A 4 -31.55 -15.87 52.79
C GLN A 4 -31.61 -14.71 53.83
N ASP A 5 -31.63 -13.46 53.33
CA ASP A 5 -32.55 -12.32 53.59
C ASP A 5 -32.99 -11.82 55.00
N ARG A 6 -33.35 -10.51 54.97
CA ARG A 6 -34.15 -9.65 55.90
C ARG A 6 -33.34 -8.92 56.99
N VAL A 7 -33.21 -7.59 57.03
CA VAL A 7 -34.13 -6.43 56.81
C VAL A 7 -35.09 -6.15 57.99
N VAL A 8 -34.84 -5.05 58.70
CA VAL A 8 -35.85 -4.20 59.38
C VAL A 8 -35.45 -2.73 59.20
N ASN A 9 -36.43 -1.83 59.07
CA ASN A 9 -36.30 -0.40 58.73
C ASN A 9 -37.45 0.39 59.36
N LEU A 10 -37.21 1.51 60.07
CA LEU A 10 -38.20 2.46 60.65
C LEU A 10 -37.44 3.72 61.18
N ARG A 11 -38.03 4.92 61.38
CA ARG A 11 -38.81 5.84 60.49
C ARG A 11 -39.05 7.19 61.23
N GLY A 12 -39.20 8.32 60.49
CA GLY A 12 -39.77 9.60 60.97
C GLY A 12 -39.08 10.81 60.29
N ARG A 13 -39.64 11.55 59.31
CA ARG A 13 -40.88 12.37 59.12
C ARG A 13 -40.78 13.82 59.67
N GLY A 14 -41.03 14.80 58.78
CA GLY A 14 -40.96 16.27 58.95
C GLY A 14 -42.26 16.92 59.50
N PRO A 15 -42.78 18.07 58.98
CA PRO A 15 -42.60 18.74 57.66
C PRO A 15 -41.88 20.12 57.75
N GLY A 16 -41.96 21.15 56.88
CA GLY A 16 -42.70 21.40 55.61
C GLY A 16 -42.44 22.79 54.95
N GLU A 17 -43.04 23.00 53.77
CA GLU A 17 -43.50 24.25 53.05
C GLU A 17 -42.64 25.54 53.00
N GLU A 18 -42.07 25.94 51.85
CA GLU A 18 -42.62 26.78 50.71
C GLU A 18 -42.38 28.30 50.91
N ASP A 19 -42.06 29.17 49.93
CA ASP A 19 -42.00 29.11 48.44
C ASP A 19 -40.96 30.14 47.87
N SER A 20 -40.80 30.16 46.55
CA SER A 20 -40.41 31.28 45.65
C SER A 20 -39.04 31.20 44.94
N ARG A 21 -39.11 31.37 43.61
CA ARG A 21 -37.99 31.38 42.66
C ARG A 21 -37.62 32.82 42.30
N THR A 22 -36.33 33.13 42.15
CA THR A 22 -35.89 33.96 41.01
C THR A 22 -34.41 33.75 40.65
N THR A 23 -34.12 33.86 39.36
CA THR A 23 -32.82 33.58 38.74
C THR A 23 -31.88 34.78 38.70
N SER A 24 -30.57 34.57 38.87
CA SER A 24 -29.53 35.46 38.35
C SER A 24 -28.32 34.67 37.83
N ARG A 25 -27.60 35.24 36.85
CA ARG A 25 -26.65 34.54 35.97
C ARG A 25 -25.21 34.50 36.52
N PRO A 26 -24.42 33.43 36.24
CA PRO A 26 -22.97 33.52 36.22
C PRO A 26 -22.45 34.30 35.02
N SER A 27 -21.32 34.99 35.19
CA SER A 27 -20.65 35.86 34.21
C SER A 27 -20.15 35.12 32.95
N ARG A 28 -20.40 35.71 31.78
CA ARG A 28 -20.09 35.15 30.45
C ARG A 28 -18.81 35.78 29.86
N SER A 29 -17.62 35.44 30.37
CA SER A 29 -16.38 36.15 29.99
C SER A 29 -15.07 35.32 30.03
N THR A 30 -15.02 34.15 29.39
CA THR A 30 -13.75 33.39 29.21
C THR A 30 -13.51 32.79 27.82
N SER A 31 -14.56 32.36 27.08
CA SER A 31 -14.37 31.62 25.82
C SER A 31 -13.81 32.44 24.65
N ALA A 32 -14.05 33.76 24.60
CA ALA A 32 -13.53 34.62 23.53
C ALA A 32 -12.00 34.78 23.63
N ARG A 33 -11.48 34.98 24.84
CA ARG A 33 -10.04 35.17 25.10
C ARG A 33 -9.24 33.88 24.88
N GLN A 34 -9.83 32.73 25.19
CA GLN A 34 -9.25 31.41 24.85
C GLN A 34 -9.26 31.15 23.34
N LYS A 35 -10.35 31.48 22.62
CA LYS A 35 -10.37 31.36 21.15
C LYS A 35 -9.33 32.28 20.49
N GLN A 36 -9.22 33.54 20.93
CA GLN A 36 -8.19 34.45 20.42
C GLN A 36 -6.77 33.93 20.70
N ARG A 37 -6.51 33.33 21.87
CA ARG A 37 -5.17 32.79 22.17
C ARG A 37 -4.83 31.55 21.32
N VAL A 38 -5.80 30.66 21.08
CA VAL A 38 -5.64 29.50 20.17
C VAL A 38 -5.54 29.92 18.70
N GLN A 39 -6.12 31.06 18.34
CA GLN A 39 -6.08 31.60 16.98
C GLN A 39 -4.78 32.39 16.74
N GLN A 40 -4.32 33.20 17.69
CA GLN A 40 -2.98 33.83 17.66
C GLN A 40 -1.86 32.78 17.69
N GLN A 41 -1.95 31.74 18.52
CA GLN A 41 -0.98 30.62 18.47
C GLN A 41 -1.04 29.79 17.18
N ARG A 42 -2.03 30.00 16.32
CA ARG A 42 -2.12 29.43 14.96
C ARG A 42 -1.73 30.40 13.85
N GLU A 43 -1.59 31.68 14.17
CA GLU A 43 -1.14 32.75 13.29
C GLU A 43 0.35 33.08 13.54
N GLU A 44 0.91 32.65 14.68
CA GLU A 44 2.34 32.73 15.03
C GLU A 44 3.19 31.53 14.56
N GLU A 45 2.58 30.44 14.04
CA GLU A 45 3.28 29.61 13.06
C GLU A 45 3.35 30.39 11.74
N ALA A 46 4.26 31.35 11.69
CA ALA A 46 4.58 32.07 10.48
C ALA A 46 4.89 31.04 9.38
N GLU A 47 4.27 31.19 8.20
CA GLU A 47 4.77 30.53 6.99
C GLU A 47 6.19 31.05 6.76
N GLU A 48 7.19 30.32 7.27
CA GLU A 48 8.60 30.62 7.07
C GLU A 48 8.86 30.52 5.56
N SER A 49 8.84 31.69 4.91
CA SER A 49 8.72 31.77 3.47
C SER A 49 9.94 31.12 2.82
N VAL A 50 9.74 29.95 2.20
CA VAL A 50 10.81 29.15 1.61
C VAL A 50 11.70 30.06 0.74
N PRO A 51 13.01 30.18 1.02
CA PRO A 51 13.89 31.08 0.29
C PRO A 51 13.74 30.92 -1.23
N PRO A 52 13.67 32.02 -2.02
CA PRO A 52 13.39 31.92 -3.45
C PRO A 52 14.34 31.01 -4.23
N GLU A 53 15.61 30.95 -3.82
CA GLU A 53 16.63 30.05 -4.34
C GLU A 53 16.30 28.57 -4.08
N LEU A 54 15.96 28.21 -2.84
CA LEU A 54 15.53 26.86 -2.46
C LEU A 54 14.24 26.45 -3.17
N ALA A 55 13.29 27.38 -3.32
CA ALA A 55 12.08 27.15 -4.12
C ALA A 55 12.42 26.89 -5.60
N GLY A 56 13.42 27.59 -6.15
CA GLY A 56 13.99 27.34 -7.48
C GLY A 56 14.59 25.94 -7.60
N TRP A 57 15.46 25.53 -6.67
CA TRP A 57 16.07 24.20 -6.66
C TRP A 57 15.04 23.07 -6.56
N ILE A 58 13.98 23.26 -5.75
CA ILE A 58 12.86 22.31 -5.65
C ILE A 58 12.14 22.20 -7.01
N LYS A 59 11.88 23.32 -7.70
CA LYS A 59 11.26 23.33 -9.04
C LYS A 59 12.14 22.63 -10.09
N GLU A 60 13.45 22.85 -10.10
CA GLU A 60 14.35 22.19 -11.05
C GLU A 60 14.51 20.69 -10.75
N ARG A 61 14.65 20.29 -9.47
CA ARG A 61 14.65 18.87 -9.09
C ARG A 61 13.33 18.20 -9.48
N ALA A 62 12.20 18.86 -9.26
CA ALA A 62 10.88 18.39 -9.68
C ALA A 62 10.75 18.16 -11.19
N LYS A 63 11.39 19.00 -12.03
CA LYS A 63 11.47 18.78 -13.49
C LYS A 63 12.36 17.58 -13.81
N ALA A 64 13.55 17.50 -13.21
CA ALA A 64 14.52 16.43 -13.44
C ALA A 64 14.02 15.03 -13.05
N LEU A 65 13.09 14.93 -12.09
CA LEU A 65 12.47 13.67 -11.68
C LEU A 65 11.48 13.08 -12.71
N LYS A 66 11.14 13.82 -13.79
CA LYS A 66 10.25 13.34 -14.85
C LYS A 66 11.01 12.40 -15.79
N ILE A 67 10.61 11.12 -15.79
CA ILE A 67 11.10 10.12 -16.72
C ILE A 67 10.80 10.56 -18.16
N ARG A 68 11.80 10.45 -19.05
CA ARG A 68 11.67 10.76 -20.49
C ARG A 68 10.60 9.87 -21.14
N GLN A 69 9.83 10.45 -22.07
CA GLN A 69 8.71 9.74 -22.69
C GLN A 69 9.15 8.56 -23.57
N THR A 70 10.31 8.68 -24.23
CA THR A 70 10.97 7.62 -25.01
C THR A 70 11.30 6.40 -24.16
N ASP A 71 12.06 6.62 -23.09
CA ASP A 71 12.62 5.58 -22.24
C ASP A 71 11.48 4.84 -21.51
N ARG A 72 10.48 5.63 -21.08
CA ARG A 72 9.24 5.09 -20.51
C ARG A 72 8.44 4.24 -21.51
N ARG A 73 8.38 4.63 -22.78
CA ARG A 73 7.65 3.90 -23.81
C ARG A 73 8.32 2.55 -24.07
N TRP A 74 9.62 2.55 -24.36
CA TRP A 74 10.40 1.33 -24.60
C TRP A 74 10.31 0.37 -23.41
N ALA A 75 10.56 0.86 -22.19
CA ALA A 75 10.48 0.02 -21.00
C ALA A 75 9.06 -0.55 -20.79
N ALA A 76 8.02 0.23 -21.07
CA ALA A 76 6.64 -0.27 -21.00
C ALA A 76 6.33 -1.32 -22.06
N GLU A 77 6.83 -1.18 -23.29
CA GLU A 77 6.62 -2.15 -24.38
C GLU A 77 7.27 -3.50 -24.04
N VAL A 78 8.55 -3.51 -23.65
CA VAL A 78 9.28 -4.74 -23.25
C VAL A 78 8.65 -5.43 -22.03
N VAL A 79 8.24 -4.64 -21.02
CA VAL A 79 7.67 -5.15 -19.78
C VAL A 79 6.23 -5.66 -19.98
N ASN A 80 5.44 -5.05 -20.86
CA ASN A 80 4.12 -5.54 -21.22
C ASN A 80 4.18 -6.82 -22.06
N ASP A 81 5.12 -6.94 -23.01
CA ASP A 81 5.28 -8.18 -23.78
C ASP A 81 5.65 -9.37 -22.88
N PHE A 82 6.61 -9.18 -21.96
CA PHE A 82 6.93 -10.17 -20.94
C PHE A 82 5.71 -10.57 -20.11
N ARG A 83 4.95 -9.57 -19.61
CA ARG A 83 3.73 -9.77 -18.80
C ARG A 83 2.67 -10.58 -19.55
N GLU A 84 2.42 -10.25 -20.81
CA GLU A 84 1.41 -10.92 -21.62
C GLU A 84 1.82 -12.34 -22.01
N ASN A 85 3.06 -12.55 -22.40
CA ASN A 85 3.55 -13.88 -22.79
C ASN A 85 3.70 -14.81 -21.59
N LEU A 86 4.10 -14.31 -20.41
CA LEU A 86 4.05 -15.07 -19.15
C LEU A 86 2.61 -15.44 -18.79
N LEU A 87 1.65 -14.51 -18.95
CA LEU A 87 0.23 -14.79 -18.69
C LEU A 87 -0.34 -15.86 -19.65
N LYS A 88 -0.01 -15.78 -20.95
CA LYS A 88 -0.37 -16.81 -21.96
C LYS A 88 0.22 -18.18 -21.60
N PHE A 89 1.46 -18.22 -21.12
CA PHE A 89 2.11 -19.45 -20.65
C PHE A 89 1.40 -20.05 -19.43
N LEU A 90 1.16 -19.25 -18.39
CA LEU A 90 0.50 -19.72 -17.15
C LEU A 90 -0.90 -20.27 -17.43
N LYS A 91 -1.67 -19.62 -18.32
CA LYS A 91 -3.02 -20.04 -18.73
C LYS A 91 -3.06 -21.34 -19.53
N LYS A 92 -1.97 -21.73 -20.19
CA LYS A 92 -1.84 -22.96 -21.00
C LYS A 92 -1.07 -24.08 -20.30
N ASN A 93 -0.59 -23.88 -19.08
CA ASN A 93 0.29 -24.83 -18.42
C ASN A 93 -0.49 -25.77 -17.52
N ASP A 94 -0.68 -27.01 -17.97
CA ASP A 94 -1.41 -28.05 -17.22
C ASP A 94 -0.58 -28.68 -16.10
N ASP A 95 0.75 -28.48 -16.06
CA ASP A 95 1.60 -28.89 -14.92
C ASP A 95 1.08 -28.35 -13.58
N GLN A 96 0.50 -27.14 -13.58
CA GLN A 96 0.12 -26.45 -12.34
C GLN A 96 -1.16 -25.60 -12.54
N PRO A 97 -2.34 -26.24 -12.59
CA PRO A 97 -3.60 -25.56 -12.95
C PRO A 97 -4.03 -24.42 -12.02
N PHE A 98 -3.45 -24.32 -10.81
CA PHE A 98 -3.73 -23.22 -9.89
C PHE A 98 -3.37 -21.84 -10.48
N PHE A 99 -2.33 -21.76 -11.31
CA PHE A 99 -1.90 -20.51 -11.95
C PHE A 99 -2.66 -20.22 -13.27
N GLN A 100 -3.55 -21.10 -13.74
CA GLN A 100 -4.33 -20.84 -14.97
C GLN A 100 -5.38 -19.73 -14.76
N THR A 101 -5.83 -19.52 -13.52
CA THR A 101 -6.74 -18.40 -13.17
C THR A 101 -5.99 -17.09 -12.90
N ALA A 102 -4.67 -17.07 -13.07
CA ALA A 102 -3.87 -15.92 -12.68
C ALA A 102 -4.13 -14.69 -13.57
N GLU A 103 -4.00 -13.50 -12.98
CA GLU A 103 -4.16 -12.22 -13.66
C GLU A 103 -3.16 -11.19 -13.09
N PHE A 104 -2.68 -10.26 -13.91
CA PHE A 104 -1.78 -9.21 -13.43
C PHE A 104 -2.53 -7.96 -12.99
N LEU A 105 -2.49 -7.67 -11.69
CA LEU A 105 -2.91 -6.40 -11.13
C LEU A 105 -1.95 -5.29 -11.58
N THR A 106 -2.50 -4.16 -12.01
CA THR A 106 -1.70 -2.96 -12.31
C THR A 106 -1.51 -2.17 -11.02
N SER A 107 -0.44 -2.42 -10.27
CA SER A 107 -0.12 -1.80 -8.97
C SER A 107 1.37 -1.46 -8.87
N GLY A 108 1.74 -0.49 -8.02
CA GLY A 108 3.14 -0.07 -7.85
C GLY A 108 3.46 1.27 -8.51
N SER A 109 4.66 1.78 -8.22
CA SER A 109 4.95 3.22 -8.41
C SER A 109 4.93 3.69 -9.87
N TYR A 110 5.23 2.79 -10.81
CA TYR A 110 5.09 3.02 -12.24
C TYR A 110 3.64 3.30 -12.65
N PHE A 111 2.72 2.40 -12.29
CA PHE A 111 1.28 2.52 -12.60
C PHE A 111 0.59 3.65 -11.83
N GLU A 112 1.12 4.02 -10.66
CA GLU A 112 0.69 5.18 -9.86
C GLU A 112 1.11 6.53 -10.47
N LYS A 113 2.03 6.53 -11.46
CA LYS A 113 2.70 7.72 -12.02
C LYS A 113 3.51 8.49 -10.96
N VAL A 114 4.23 7.77 -10.08
CA VAL A 114 5.09 8.31 -9.01
C VAL A 114 6.46 7.60 -8.92
N LYS A 115 6.87 6.91 -9.99
CA LYS A 115 8.25 6.47 -10.23
C LYS A 115 9.12 7.70 -10.55
N ILE A 116 10.38 7.67 -10.16
CA ILE A 116 11.33 8.79 -10.25
C ILE A 116 12.63 8.36 -10.92
N ASP A 117 13.37 9.33 -11.46
CA ASP A 117 14.64 9.20 -12.19
C ASP A 117 14.52 8.36 -13.49
N SER A 118 14.28 7.05 -13.37
CA SER A 118 14.37 6.05 -14.44
C SER A 118 13.16 5.10 -14.44
N PRO A 119 12.78 4.49 -15.58
CA PRO A 119 11.76 3.45 -15.66
C PRO A 119 12.39 2.06 -15.50
N ASP A 120 13.19 1.88 -14.44
CA ASP A 120 14.12 0.76 -14.23
C ASP A 120 13.63 -0.28 -13.20
N GLU A 121 12.54 -0.05 -12.48
CA GLU A 121 11.95 -1.06 -11.56
C GLU A 121 10.43 -1.12 -11.77
N PHE A 122 9.89 -2.33 -11.92
CA PHE A 122 8.46 -2.59 -12.05
C PHE A 122 7.98 -3.66 -11.06
N ASP A 123 7.10 -3.27 -10.15
CA ASP A 123 6.33 -4.21 -9.34
C ASP A 123 5.17 -4.81 -10.17
N MET A 124 5.04 -6.14 -10.21
CA MET A 124 3.90 -6.83 -10.81
C MET A 124 3.25 -7.77 -9.79
N MET A 125 2.04 -7.44 -9.33
CA MET A 125 1.26 -8.39 -8.52
C MET A 125 0.46 -9.33 -9.41
N LEU A 126 0.77 -10.63 -9.33
CA LEU A 126 0.01 -11.70 -9.99
C LEU A 126 -1.08 -12.20 -9.04
N ARG A 127 -2.32 -11.77 -9.28
CA ARG A 127 -3.54 -12.27 -8.63
C ARG A 127 -3.64 -13.78 -8.78
N LEU A 128 -3.88 -14.48 -7.68
CA LEU A 128 -4.26 -15.90 -7.63
C LEU A 128 -5.56 -16.01 -6.83
N GLN A 129 -6.60 -16.59 -7.41
CA GLN A 129 -7.92 -16.63 -6.78
C GLN A 129 -7.99 -17.70 -5.68
N ALA A 130 -8.36 -17.32 -4.46
CA ALA A 130 -8.70 -18.32 -3.44
C ALA A 130 -10.01 -19.05 -3.83
N PRO A 131 -10.06 -20.39 -3.78
CA PRO A 131 -11.22 -21.17 -4.25
C PRO A 131 -12.42 -21.13 -3.28
N SER A 132 -12.21 -20.65 -2.04
CA SER A 132 -13.25 -20.50 -1.03
C SER A 132 -12.84 -19.44 -0.01
N ARG A 133 -13.68 -19.24 1.00
CA ARG A 133 -13.27 -18.59 2.26
C ARG A 133 -12.06 -19.33 2.86
N LEU A 134 -11.26 -18.56 3.61
CA LEU A 134 -10.01 -18.96 4.24
C LEU A 134 -10.09 -18.70 5.75
N ASN A 135 -9.50 -19.55 6.57
CA ASN A 135 -9.21 -19.23 7.96
C ASN A 135 -7.96 -18.35 7.97
N ILE A 136 -8.04 -17.19 8.63
CA ILE A 136 -6.97 -16.19 8.66
C ILE A 136 -6.62 -15.97 10.14
N THR A 137 -5.46 -16.45 10.55
CA THR A 137 -4.96 -16.35 11.92
C THR A 137 -3.85 -15.32 11.98
N GLN A 138 -3.95 -14.32 12.85
CA GLN A 138 -2.94 -13.28 13.04
C GLN A 138 -1.67 -13.85 13.69
N LEU A 139 -0.49 -13.40 13.25
CA LEU A 139 0.81 -13.83 13.77
C LEU A 139 1.64 -12.73 14.45
N ASP A 140 1.28 -11.46 14.23
CA ASP A 140 1.97 -10.27 14.76
C ASP A 140 0.93 -9.16 15.04
N ASP A 141 1.32 -7.88 15.05
CA ASP A 141 0.42 -6.72 15.23
C ASP A 141 -0.60 -6.47 14.08
N GLY A 142 -0.81 -7.44 13.19
CA GLY A 142 -1.87 -7.41 12.16
C GLY A 142 -1.36 -7.17 10.74
N LEU A 143 -0.08 -7.43 10.49
CA LEU A 143 0.56 -7.32 9.17
C LEU A 143 0.85 -8.71 8.58
N PHE A 144 1.15 -9.70 9.42
CA PHE A 144 1.43 -11.09 9.05
C PHE A 144 0.40 -12.08 9.61
N TYR A 145 0.10 -13.10 8.83
CA TYR A 145 -0.99 -14.04 9.06
C TYR A 145 -0.62 -15.46 8.63
N ARG A 146 -1.14 -16.47 9.33
CA ARG A 146 -1.27 -17.85 8.84
C ARG A 146 -2.58 -17.96 8.07
N ILE A 147 -2.55 -18.66 6.94
CA ILE A 147 -3.72 -18.88 6.09
C ILE A 147 -3.97 -20.39 6.04
N ASP A 148 -5.14 -20.81 6.50
CA ASP A 148 -5.57 -22.21 6.47
C ASP A 148 -6.84 -22.34 5.61
N LEU A 149 -7.03 -23.48 4.92
CA LEU A 149 -8.30 -23.72 4.23
C LEU A 149 -9.40 -24.01 5.26
N CYS A 150 -10.60 -23.44 5.09
CA CYS A 150 -11.74 -23.74 5.97
C CYS A 150 -12.19 -25.22 5.93
N ARG A 151 -11.81 -25.96 4.87
CA ARG A 151 -12.13 -27.38 4.65
C ARG A 151 -11.15 -28.00 3.65
N PRO A 152 -10.93 -29.33 3.67
CA PRO A 152 -10.18 -30.03 2.63
C PRO A 152 -10.77 -29.77 1.24
N THR A 153 -9.91 -29.75 0.21
CA THR A 153 -10.30 -29.49 -1.18
C THR A 153 -9.64 -30.46 -2.15
N ARG A 154 -10.32 -30.72 -3.27
CA ARG A 154 -9.78 -31.43 -4.44
C ARG A 154 -9.26 -30.47 -5.53
N THR A 155 -9.39 -29.16 -5.34
CA THR A 155 -8.88 -28.15 -6.28
C THR A 155 -7.35 -28.09 -6.28
N SER A 156 -6.77 -27.55 -7.37
CA SER A 156 -5.33 -27.45 -7.62
C SER A 156 -4.51 -26.74 -6.54
N ILE A 157 -5.14 -25.93 -5.67
CA ILE A 157 -4.47 -25.33 -4.51
C ILE A 157 -3.94 -26.38 -3.51
N ARG A 158 -4.48 -27.62 -3.52
CA ARG A 158 -4.08 -28.72 -2.62
C ARG A 158 -2.56 -28.99 -2.65
N ALA A 159 -1.91 -28.79 -3.80
CA ALA A 159 -0.46 -28.96 -3.95
C ALA A 159 0.37 -28.06 -3.00
N PHE A 160 -0.20 -26.96 -2.52
CA PHE A 160 0.45 -25.98 -1.66
C PHE A 160 0.10 -26.12 -0.17
N ILE A 161 -0.65 -27.15 0.20
CA ILE A 161 -1.06 -27.38 1.58
C ILE A 161 0.05 -28.10 2.36
N LEU A 162 0.15 -27.81 3.65
CA LEU A 162 0.94 -28.56 4.63
C LEU A 162 0.06 -29.65 5.24
N GLU A 163 0.57 -30.88 5.30
CA GLU A 163 -0.25 -32.08 5.46
C GLU A 163 -0.97 -32.17 6.81
N GLU A 164 -0.42 -31.54 7.84
CA GLU A 164 -0.89 -31.63 9.23
C GLU A 164 -2.12 -30.74 9.51
N ASN A 165 -2.15 -29.49 9.01
CA ASN A 165 -3.03 -28.43 9.54
C ASN A 165 -3.95 -27.73 8.50
N LEU A 166 -4.04 -28.23 7.25
CA LEU A 166 -4.69 -27.53 6.11
C LEU A 166 -4.10 -26.13 5.81
N THR A 167 -2.94 -25.82 6.38
CA THR A 167 -2.22 -24.55 6.21
C THR A 167 -1.70 -24.41 4.79
N LEU A 168 -1.93 -23.24 4.20
CA LEU A 168 -1.46 -22.88 2.87
C LEU A 168 -0.03 -22.35 2.94
N SER A 169 0.93 -23.13 2.43
CA SER A 169 2.34 -22.77 2.40
C SER A 169 2.61 -21.60 1.46
N SER A 170 3.12 -20.51 2.03
CA SER A 170 3.59 -19.34 1.28
C SER A 170 4.88 -19.67 0.53
N SER A 171 5.75 -20.51 1.10
CA SER A 171 7.03 -20.87 0.50
C SER A 171 6.89 -21.84 -0.69
N LYS A 172 5.93 -22.79 -0.65
CA LYS A 172 5.61 -23.68 -1.78
C LYS A 172 5.09 -22.86 -2.97
N ILE A 173 4.14 -21.94 -2.77
CA ILE A 173 3.59 -21.08 -3.84
C ILE A 173 4.69 -20.21 -4.47
N LEU A 174 5.53 -19.56 -3.67
CA LEU A 174 6.60 -18.71 -4.20
C LEU A 174 7.67 -19.54 -4.94
N SER A 175 8.02 -20.72 -4.44
CA SER A 175 9.01 -21.61 -5.08
C SER A 175 8.49 -22.19 -6.39
N GLU A 176 7.20 -22.49 -6.46
CA GLU A 176 6.53 -22.90 -7.68
C GLU A 176 6.46 -21.75 -8.70
N MET A 177 6.16 -20.52 -8.26
CA MET A 177 6.24 -19.36 -9.16
C MET A 177 7.66 -19.16 -9.72
N HIS A 178 8.71 -19.34 -8.91
CA HIS A 178 10.09 -19.39 -9.40
C HIS A 178 10.32 -20.53 -10.41
N ARG A 179 9.71 -21.71 -10.25
CA ARG A 179 9.82 -22.84 -11.21
C ARG A 179 9.14 -22.48 -12.54
N LEU A 180 7.92 -21.95 -12.48
CA LEU A 180 7.12 -21.57 -13.63
C LEU A 180 7.78 -20.47 -14.47
N VAL A 181 8.27 -19.40 -13.83
CA VAL A 181 9.02 -18.33 -14.52
C VAL A 181 10.29 -18.86 -15.17
N ARG A 182 11.06 -19.73 -14.48
CA ARG A 182 12.24 -20.39 -15.08
C ARG A 182 11.88 -21.33 -16.23
N LYS A 183 10.72 -22.02 -16.21
CA LYS A 183 10.23 -22.86 -17.32
C LYS A 183 9.87 -21.99 -18.52
N PHE A 184 9.13 -20.90 -18.31
CA PHE A 184 8.74 -19.91 -19.33
C PHE A 184 9.96 -19.31 -20.07
N LEU A 185 10.98 -18.88 -19.32
CA LEU A 185 12.17 -18.24 -19.89
C LEU A 185 13.08 -19.16 -20.71
N LYS A 186 12.87 -20.50 -20.70
CA LYS A 186 13.56 -21.40 -21.63
C LYS A 186 13.07 -21.25 -23.06
N THR A 187 11.80 -20.88 -23.25
CA THR A 187 11.14 -20.77 -24.56
C THR A 187 10.86 -19.34 -24.98
N TYR A 188 10.73 -18.41 -24.02
CA TYR A 188 10.49 -17.00 -24.30
C TYR A 188 11.76 -16.29 -24.79
N ARG A 189 11.59 -15.40 -25.77
CA ARG A 189 12.61 -14.49 -26.29
C ARG A 189 12.11 -13.06 -26.15
N VAL A 190 12.99 -12.15 -25.79
CA VAL A 190 12.67 -10.71 -25.73
C VAL A 190 12.54 -10.19 -27.17
N PRO A 191 11.63 -9.24 -27.47
CA PRO A 191 11.53 -8.64 -28.79
C PRO A 191 12.80 -7.95 -29.30
N ASP A 192 13.69 -7.53 -28.39
CA ASP A 192 15.04 -7.07 -28.70
C ASP A 192 16.03 -8.22 -28.49
N GLU A 193 16.68 -8.66 -29.56
CA GLU A 193 17.62 -9.79 -29.58
C GLU A 193 18.89 -9.52 -28.77
N HIS A 194 19.22 -8.25 -28.49
CA HIS A 194 20.35 -7.84 -27.66
C HIS A 194 20.04 -7.89 -26.16
N CYS A 195 18.81 -8.27 -25.79
CA CYS A 195 18.34 -8.29 -24.41
C CYS A 195 17.86 -9.68 -23.99
N ARG A 196 18.06 -10.01 -22.71
CA ARG A 196 17.56 -11.26 -22.08
C ARG A 196 17.08 -11.02 -20.66
N TRP A 197 16.03 -11.75 -20.26
CA TRP A 197 15.62 -11.82 -18.86
C TRP A 197 16.41 -12.89 -18.11
N VAL A 198 16.95 -12.51 -16.96
CA VAL A 198 17.63 -13.40 -16.01
C VAL A 198 16.82 -13.42 -14.71
N VAL A 199 16.60 -14.60 -14.13
CA VAL A 199 15.93 -14.73 -12.82
C VAL A 199 16.97 -14.56 -11.72
N ASN A 200 16.77 -13.60 -10.83
CA ASN A 200 17.68 -13.36 -9.72
C ASN A 200 17.60 -14.45 -8.65
N ARG A 201 18.68 -14.56 -7.86
CA ARG A 201 18.75 -15.50 -6.73
C ARG A 201 17.62 -15.21 -5.73
N LYS A 202 16.89 -16.25 -5.32
CA LYS A 202 15.78 -16.16 -4.36
C LYS A 202 16.26 -15.51 -3.05
N ARG A 203 15.68 -14.37 -2.68
CA ARG A 203 15.93 -13.68 -1.40
C ARG A 203 14.94 -14.19 -0.36
N LEU A 204 15.42 -14.67 0.79
CA LEU A 204 14.62 -15.37 1.82
C LEU A 204 13.37 -14.60 2.28
N ASN A 205 13.48 -13.27 2.39
CA ASN A 205 12.42 -12.38 2.90
C ASN A 205 11.73 -11.56 1.79
N SER A 206 11.98 -11.86 0.51
CA SER A 206 11.28 -11.24 -0.62
C SER A 206 10.04 -12.07 -0.99
N PRO A 207 8.87 -11.45 -1.20
CA PRO A 207 7.70 -12.12 -1.76
C PRO A 207 7.73 -12.21 -3.30
N ALA A 208 8.79 -11.70 -3.95
CA ALA A 208 8.88 -11.58 -5.40
C ALA A 208 9.81 -12.61 -6.04
N VAL A 209 9.44 -13.04 -7.25
CA VAL A 209 10.38 -13.54 -8.25
C VAL A 209 10.95 -12.31 -8.96
N THR A 210 12.13 -11.84 -8.54
CA THR A 210 12.83 -10.73 -9.19
C THR A 210 13.50 -11.21 -10.49
N LEU A 211 13.33 -10.46 -11.57
CA LEU A 211 14.01 -10.64 -12.85
C LEU A 211 14.81 -9.39 -13.22
N SER A 212 15.95 -9.57 -13.88
CA SER A 212 16.74 -8.50 -14.48
C SER A 212 16.72 -8.63 -16.00
N LEU A 213 16.38 -7.57 -16.71
CA LEU A 213 16.63 -7.41 -18.14
C LEU A 213 18.07 -6.96 -18.30
N CYS A 214 18.90 -7.84 -18.83
CA CYS A 214 20.31 -7.58 -19.08
C CYS A 214 20.56 -7.56 -20.59
N ARG A 215 21.57 -6.81 -21.02
CA ARG A 215 22.13 -6.97 -22.36
C ARG A 215 22.78 -8.36 -22.52
N THR A 216 23.03 -8.76 -23.76
CA THR A 216 23.67 -10.05 -24.11
C THR A 216 25.20 -9.98 -24.17
N ASP A 217 25.79 -8.79 -24.02
CA ASP A 217 27.24 -8.56 -23.95
C ASP A 217 27.86 -9.01 -22.61
N GLU A 218 29.19 -9.20 -22.59
CA GLU A 218 29.90 -9.84 -21.48
C GLU A 218 29.95 -8.99 -20.20
N ASN A 219 29.80 -7.66 -20.32
CA ASN A 219 29.71 -6.70 -19.21
C ASN A 219 28.26 -6.23 -19.00
N SER A 220 27.29 -7.14 -19.05
CA SER A 220 25.86 -6.78 -19.08
C SER A 220 25.37 -6.00 -17.84
N GLU A 221 25.05 -4.73 -18.01
CA GLU A 221 24.35 -3.92 -17.01
C GLU A 221 22.86 -4.32 -16.91
N GLU A 222 22.26 -4.15 -15.73
CA GLU A 222 20.80 -4.30 -15.54
C GLU A 222 20.08 -3.07 -16.09
N LEU A 223 19.26 -3.26 -17.13
CA LEU A 223 18.47 -2.20 -17.75
C LEU A 223 17.12 -1.98 -17.03
N ILE A 224 16.48 -3.09 -16.62
CA ILE A 224 15.18 -3.11 -15.97
C ILE A 224 15.13 -4.26 -14.95
N SER A 225 14.73 -3.98 -13.71
CA SER A 225 14.35 -4.96 -12.72
C SER A 225 12.81 -5.12 -12.66
N VAL A 226 12.31 -6.36 -12.59
CA VAL A 226 10.88 -6.68 -12.49
C VAL A 226 10.64 -7.62 -11.32
N ASP A 227 9.81 -7.20 -10.36
CA ASP A 227 9.40 -8.02 -9.22
C ASP A 227 8.02 -8.64 -9.47
N VAL A 228 7.99 -9.94 -9.82
CA VAL A 228 6.73 -10.68 -9.99
C VAL A 228 6.31 -11.31 -8.66
N VAL A 229 5.29 -10.71 -8.03
CA VAL A 229 4.78 -11.08 -6.70
C VAL A 229 3.47 -11.86 -6.83
N PRO A 230 3.41 -13.17 -6.58
CA PRO A 230 2.13 -13.88 -6.45
C PRO A 230 1.33 -13.33 -5.25
N ALA A 231 0.04 -13.11 -5.45
CA ALA A 231 -0.85 -12.45 -4.50
C ALA A 231 -2.19 -13.20 -4.41
N LEU A 232 -2.42 -13.88 -3.30
CA LEU A 232 -3.66 -14.61 -3.03
C LEU A 232 -4.79 -13.63 -2.74
N GLU A 233 -5.85 -13.67 -3.54
CA GLU A 233 -7.06 -12.88 -3.33
C GLU A 233 -7.99 -13.52 -2.30
N VAL A 234 -8.36 -12.77 -1.27
CA VAL A 234 -9.41 -13.17 -0.33
C VAL A 234 -10.77 -13.14 -1.04
N HIS A 235 -11.52 -14.25 -0.93
CA HIS A 235 -12.85 -14.36 -1.52
C HIS A 235 -13.77 -13.19 -1.10
N SER A 236 -14.46 -12.57 -2.06
CA SER A 236 -15.21 -11.31 -1.88
C SER A 236 -16.20 -11.33 -0.71
N SER A 237 -16.87 -12.46 -0.46
CA SER A 237 -17.83 -12.62 0.64
C SER A 237 -17.23 -12.65 2.06
N GLN A 238 -15.90 -12.72 2.20
CA GLN A 238 -15.22 -12.73 3.49
C GLN A 238 -14.89 -11.32 4.01
N GLY A 239 -14.68 -10.36 3.09
CA GLY A 239 -14.18 -9.02 3.41
C GLY A 239 -12.77 -9.05 4.03
N TRP A 240 -12.35 -7.92 4.59
CA TRP A 240 -11.01 -7.78 5.16
C TRP A 240 -10.88 -8.39 6.56
N PRO A 241 -9.67 -8.79 6.99
CA PRO A 241 -9.39 -9.23 8.36
C PRO A 241 -9.82 -8.19 9.42
N PRO A 242 -10.22 -8.61 10.63
CA PRO A 242 -10.79 -7.71 11.64
C PRO A 242 -9.95 -6.45 11.95
N ASN A 243 -8.64 -6.60 12.14
CA ASN A 243 -7.76 -5.50 12.57
C ASN A 243 -7.69 -4.35 11.56
N VAL A 244 -7.72 -4.68 10.27
CA VAL A 244 -7.65 -3.71 9.17
C VAL A 244 -9.03 -3.29 8.67
N ARG A 245 -10.10 -3.96 9.09
CA ARG A 245 -11.49 -3.75 8.64
C ARG A 245 -11.98 -2.32 8.87
N ASN A 246 -11.44 -1.62 9.86
CA ASN A 246 -11.80 -0.24 10.18
C ASN A 246 -11.01 0.80 9.36
N GLY A 247 -9.88 0.42 8.75
CA GLY A 247 -9.12 1.29 7.87
C GLY A 247 -9.69 1.34 6.43
N PRO A 248 -9.09 2.19 5.56
CA PRO A 248 -8.28 3.34 5.95
C PRO A 248 -9.15 4.46 6.52
N ASP A 249 -8.59 5.34 7.35
CA ASP A 249 -9.24 6.61 7.67
C ASP A 249 -8.99 7.60 6.54
N ILE A 250 -10.04 7.88 5.79
CA ILE A 250 -10.09 8.83 4.67
C ILE A 250 -11.45 9.55 4.65
N ASP A 251 -12.24 9.45 5.72
CA ASP A 251 -13.61 9.98 5.75
C ASP A 251 -13.63 11.51 5.67
N ASN A 252 -12.58 12.18 6.18
CA ASN A 252 -12.37 13.62 6.08
C ASN A 252 -11.72 14.07 4.75
N TRP A 253 -11.22 13.15 3.93
CA TRP A 253 -10.45 13.43 2.71
C TRP A 253 -11.19 13.02 1.43
N LEU A 254 -11.52 11.74 1.28
CA LEU A 254 -12.22 11.17 0.12
C LEU A 254 -13.71 10.91 0.41
N GLY A 255 -14.16 11.16 1.64
CA GLY A 255 -15.53 11.03 2.08
C GLY A 255 -15.97 9.58 2.32
N LYS A 256 -17.05 9.43 3.12
CA LYS A 256 -17.65 8.13 3.49
C LYS A 256 -17.96 7.22 2.31
N LYS A 257 -18.37 7.80 1.17
CA LYS A 257 -18.61 7.03 -0.06
C LYS A 257 -17.32 6.47 -0.65
N GLY A 258 -16.25 7.27 -0.74
CA GLY A 258 -14.92 6.82 -1.19
C GLY A 258 -14.35 5.73 -0.28
N ARG A 259 -14.53 5.86 1.04
CA ARG A 259 -14.17 4.82 2.02
C ARG A 259 -14.96 3.54 1.83
N GLN A 260 -16.27 3.62 1.58
CA GLN A 260 -17.10 2.43 1.32
C GLN A 260 -16.71 1.73 0.01
N GLU A 261 -16.47 2.49 -1.06
CA GLU A 261 -15.94 1.95 -2.32
C GLU A 261 -14.60 1.23 -2.09
N ILE A 262 -13.68 1.84 -1.35
CA ILE A 262 -12.38 1.24 -1.01
C ILE A 262 -12.53 -0.04 -0.18
N ARG A 263 -13.36 -0.04 0.88
CA ARG A 263 -13.58 -1.22 1.74
C ARG A 263 -14.32 -2.37 1.04
N SER A 264 -14.94 -2.10 -0.12
CA SER A 264 -15.53 -3.15 -0.97
C SER A 264 -14.54 -3.86 -1.89
N LEU A 265 -13.31 -3.32 -2.05
CA LEU A 265 -12.26 -3.93 -2.86
C LEU A 265 -11.71 -5.20 -2.17
N PRO A 266 -11.22 -6.19 -2.94
CA PRO A 266 -10.63 -7.41 -2.40
C PRO A 266 -9.40 -7.13 -1.53
N CYS A 267 -9.10 -8.05 -0.62
CA CYS A 267 -7.85 -8.03 0.15
C CYS A 267 -6.87 -9.05 -0.47
N PHE A 268 -5.58 -8.73 -0.47
CA PHE A 268 -4.55 -9.63 -0.99
C PHE A 268 -3.55 -10.05 0.09
N PHE A 269 -3.04 -11.26 -0.05
CA PHE A 269 -1.94 -11.79 0.76
C PHE A 269 -0.76 -12.17 -0.14
N VAL A 270 0.44 -11.71 0.21
CA VAL A 270 1.68 -12.01 -0.51
C VAL A 270 2.58 -12.94 0.33
N PRO A 271 3.33 -13.86 -0.28
CA PRO A 271 4.13 -14.85 0.44
C PRO A 271 5.41 -14.22 0.99
N LYS A 272 5.28 -13.44 2.06
CA LYS A 272 6.41 -12.84 2.76
C LYS A 272 6.54 -13.49 4.13
N ARG A 273 7.72 -14.06 4.36
CA ARG A 273 8.12 -14.62 5.65
C ARG A 273 8.29 -13.51 6.70
N LEU A 274 7.76 -13.74 7.90
CA LEU A 274 7.95 -12.90 9.08
C LEU A 274 9.45 -12.86 9.44
N LYS A 275 9.98 -11.69 9.82
CA LYS A 275 11.36 -11.54 10.32
C LYS A 275 11.38 -11.91 11.81
N GLY A 276 12.33 -12.75 12.23
CA GLY A 276 12.51 -13.10 13.65
C GLY A 276 13.54 -14.21 13.86
N ARG A 277 14.09 -14.29 15.08
CA ARG A 277 14.83 -15.47 15.57
C ARG A 277 13.82 -16.46 16.16
N ASN A 278 14.12 -17.76 16.12
CA ASN A 278 13.31 -18.83 16.73
C ASN A 278 11.81 -18.85 16.33
N LEU A 279 11.51 -18.47 15.09
CA LEU A 279 10.15 -18.61 14.53
C LEU A 279 9.78 -20.09 14.39
N SER A 280 8.55 -20.45 14.80
CA SER A 280 7.96 -21.76 14.51
C SER A 280 7.87 -22.02 13.01
N GLU A 281 7.83 -23.28 12.58
CA GLU A 281 7.71 -23.62 11.15
C GLU A 281 6.48 -22.96 10.51
N GLU A 282 5.35 -22.92 11.22
CA GLU A 282 4.13 -22.22 10.78
C GLU A 282 4.36 -20.71 10.53
N ALA A 283 5.14 -20.05 11.40
CA ALA A 283 5.47 -18.63 11.26
C ALA A 283 6.47 -18.37 10.12
N LYS A 284 7.23 -19.38 9.66
CA LYS A 284 8.04 -19.28 8.43
C LYS A 284 7.19 -19.29 7.17
N GLU A 285 6.01 -19.91 7.24
CA GLU A 285 5.01 -20.02 6.17
C GLU A 285 3.97 -18.89 6.22
N SER A 286 4.29 -17.80 6.94
CA SER A 286 3.44 -16.61 7.03
C SER A 286 3.16 -15.97 5.68
N TRP A 287 2.02 -15.30 5.62
CA TRP A 287 1.58 -14.41 4.57
C TRP A 287 1.52 -12.98 5.09
N ARG A 288 1.90 -12.00 4.27
CA ARG A 288 1.73 -10.58 4.62
C ARG A 288 0.54 -10.00 3.87
N ILE A 289 -0.31 -9.23 4.54
CA ILE A 289 -1.38 -8.48 3.88
C ILE A 289 -0.80 -7.45 2.90
N SER A 290 -1.53 -7.17 1.81
CA SER A 290 -1.13 -6.21 0.77
C SER A 290 -2.31 -5.40 0.25
N PHE A 291 -2.15 -4.08 0.28
CA PHE A 291 -3.15 -3.11 -0.17
C PHE A 291 -2.66 -2.26 -1.37
N SER A 292 -1.63 -2.70 -2.09
CA SER A 292 -1.01 -1.90 -3.18
C SER A 292 -1.98 -1.44 -4.27
N HIS A 293 -3.05 -2.21 -4.55
CA HIS A 293 -4.11 -1.80 -5.48
C HIS A 293 -5.03 -0.70 -4.91
N ILE A 294 -5.27 -0.70 -3.59
CA ILE A 294 -6.01 0.35 -2.86
C ILE A 294 -5.16 1.60 -2.76
N GLU A 295 -3.89 1.47 -2.39
CA GLU A 295 -2.93 2.58 -2.36
C GLU A 295 -2.87 3.26 -3.73
N LYS A 296 -2.83 2.48 -4.83
CA LYS A 296 -2.96 3.02 -6.19
C LYS A 296 -4.29 3.74 -6.42
N LYS A 297 -5.43 3.18 -6.00
CA LYS A 297 -6.74 3.83 -6.12
C LYS A 297 -6.75 5.18 -5.41
N ILE A 298 -6.23 5.24 -4.18
CA ILE A 298 -6.11 6.46 -3.37
C ILE A 298 -5.16 7.47 -4.04
N ILE A 299 -3.97 7.07 -4.47
CA ILE A 299 -3.00 7.95 -5.15
C ILE A 299 -3.52 8.43 -6.52
N THR A 300 -4.36 7.64 -7.19
CA THR A 300 -5.00 8.04 -8.44
C THR A 300 -6.13 9.05 -8.16
N CYS A 301 -6.99 8.77 -7.18
CA CYS A 301 -8.11 9.60 -6.75
C CYS A 301 -7.74 10.47 -5.52
N HIS A 302 -6.64 11.22 -5.59
CA HIS A 302 -5.99 11.87 -4.44
C HIS A 302 -6.58 13.24 -4.03
N GLY A 303 -7.64 13.70 -4.67
CA GLY A 303 -8.22 15.02 -4.45
C GLY A 303 -9.65 14.95 -3.94
N ASN A 304 -9.98 15.87 -3.02
CA ASN A 304 -11.31 16.05 -2.44
C ASN A 304 -12.37 16.29 -3.54
N LYS A 305 -11.98 17.04 -4.58
CA LYS A 305 -12.74 17.16 -5.83
C LYS A 305 -12.38 16.01 -6.76
N LYS A 306 -13.37 15.27 -7.25
CA LYS A 306 -13.20 14.15 -8.21
C LYS A 306 -12.36 14.53 -9.43
N THR A 307 -12.51 15.76 -9.91
CA THR A 307 -11.81 16.29 -11.08
C THR A 307 -10.35 16.69 -10.83
N CYS A 308 -9.81 16.54 -9.62
CA CYS A 308 -8.45 16.98 -9.28
C CYS A 308 -7.41 16.36 -10.22
N CYS A 309 -6.61 17.23 -10.86
CA CYS A 309 -5.61 16.88 -11.88
C CYS A 309 -6.11 16.30 -13.21
N GLU A 310 -7.42 16.19 -13.46
CA GLU A 310 -7.99 15.87 -14.79
C GLU A 310 -7.67 16.96 -15.83
N SER A 311 -7.89 16.68 -17.12
CA SER A 311 -7.45 17.54 -18.23
C SER A 311 -7.90 19.00 -18.09
N ASN A 312 -9.18 19.23 -17.76
CA ASN A 312 -9.79 20.56 -17.74
C ASN A 312 -9.94 21.11 -16.30
N ALA A 313 -9.08 20.68 -15.38
CA ALA A 313 -9.23 20.96 -13.95
C ALA A 313 -7.92 21.39 -13.28
N THR A 314 -8.05 22.07 -12.13
CA THR A 314 -6.94 22.55 -11.32
C THR A 314 -5.97 21.40 -11.00
N LYS A 315 -4.68 21.58 -11.37
CA LYS A 315 -3.62 20.67 -10.97
C LYS A 315 -3.25 20.90 -9.51
N CYS A 316 -2.70 19.88 -8.85
CA CYS A 316 -2.11 20.02 -7.51
C CYS A 316 -0.71 19.40 -7.47
N CYS A 317 0.08 19.79 -6.48
CA CYS A 317 1.45 19.30 -6.30
C CYS A 317 1.54 17.96 -5.55
N ARG A 318 0.43 17.35 -5.08
CA ARG A 318 0.45 16.17 -4.19
C ARG A 318 1.36 15.03 -4.71
N LYS A 319 1.18 14.58 -5.96
CA LYS A 319 2.06 13.54 -6.55
C LYS A 319 3.52 13.98 -6.67
N LEU A 320 3.77 15.27 -6.93
CA LEU A 320 5.11 15.83 -7.04
C LEU A 320 5.81 15.86 -5.67
N CYS A 321 5.08 16.16 -4.60
CA CYS A 321 5.58 16.09 -3.22
C CYS A 321 6.04 14.66 -2.88
N LEU A 322 5.24 13.65 -3.23
CA LEU A 322 5.62 12.24 -3.05
C LEU A 322 6.85 11.85 -3.89
N MET A 323 6.98 12.35 -5.12
CA MET A 323 8.18 12.13 -5.95
C MET A 323 9.42 12.79 -5.34
N LEU A 324 9.33 14.03 -4.86
CA LEU A 324 10.41 14.74 -4.17
C LEU A 324 10.82 14.02 -2.88
N LEU A 325 9.86 13.59 -2.05
CA LEU A 325 10.11 12.82 -0.83
C LEU A 325 10.81 11.49 -1.12
N LYS A 326 10.38 10.77 -2.16
CA LYS A 326 11.08 9.55 -2.62
C LYS A 326 12.50 9.84 -3.09
N SER A 327 12.72 10.98 -3.76
CA SER A 327 14.06 11.39 -4.21
C SER A 327 14.98 11.73 -3.03
N LEU A 328 14.45 12.43 -2.03
CA LEU A 328 15.16 12.71 -0.78
C LEU A 328 15.56 11.41 -0.06
N ILE A 329 14.62 10.47 0.11
CA ILE A 329 14.89 9.16 0.72
C ILE A 329 15.97 8.40 -0.07
N LYS A 330 15.92 8.39 -1.41
CA LYS A 330 16.93 7.75 -2.27
C LYS A 330 18.31 8.39 -2.10
N GLY A 331 18.38 9.72 -2.11
CA GLY A 331 19.63 10.47 -1.91
C GLY A 331 20.24 10.27 -0.52
N LEU A 332 19.41 10.29 0.53
CA LEU A 332 19.85 10.01 1.90
C LEU A 332 20.37 8.58 2.05
N LYS A 333 19.66 7.57 1.53
CA LYS A 333 20.16 6.18 1.53
C LYS A 333 21.46 5.99 0.74
N HIS A 334 21.65 6.74 -0.35
CA HIS A 334 22.93 6.67 -1.09
C HIS A 334 24.09 7.24 -0.28
N ARG A 335 23.85 8.32 0.50
CA ARG A 335 24.86 8.94 1.37
C ARG A 335 25.12 8.18 2.67
N PHE A 336 24.10 7.53 3.23
CA PHE A 336 24.13 6.81 4.51
C PHE A 336 23.52 5.41 4.37
N PRO A 337 24.16 4.50 3.60
CA PRO A 337 23.57 3.22 3.20
C PRO A 337 23.42 2.22 4.33
N LYS A 338 24.24 2.30 5.39
CA LYS A 338 24.18 1.37 6.54
C LYS A 338 23.17 1.83 7.57
N GLU A 339 23.17 3.14 7.84
CA GLU A 339 22.37 3.82 8.84
C GLU A 339 20.89 3.89 8.43
N LEU A 340 20.63 3.95 7.12
CA LEU A 340 19.29 4.06 6.55
C LEU A 340 18.87 2.82 5.75
N ASP A 341 19.44 1.63 5.99
CA ASP A 341 19.08 0.42 5.22
C ASP A 341 17.59 0.06 5.37
N ASP A 342 17.06 0.08 6.60
CA ASP A 342 15.63 -0.19 6.87
C ASP A 342 14.68 0.89 6.31
N LEU A 343 15.16 2.10 6.02
CA LEU A 343 14.34 3.14 5.39
C LEU A 343 14.00 2.74 3.95
N CYS A 344 12.73 2.84 3.55
CA CYS A 344 12.30 2.48 2.20
C CYS A 344 11.27 3.46 1.62
N SER A 345 11.02 3.35 0.31
CA SER A 345 10.04 4.18 -0.41
C SER A 345 8.60 4.04 0.13
N TYR A 346 8.28 2.92 0.77
CA TYR A 346 6.99 2.69 1.42
C TYR A 346 6.80 3.58 2.65
N HIS A 347 7.84 3.86 3.44
CA HIS A 347 7.73 4.79 4.58
C HIS A 347 7.35 6.20 4.11
N GLY A 348 7.97 6.69 3.04
CA GLY A 348 7.58 7.97 2.42
C GLY A 348 6.15 7.96 1.86
N LYS A 349 5.69 6.83 1.31
CA LYS A 349 4.31 6.64 0.84
C LYS A 349 3.31 6.69 2.00
N THR A 350 3.61 6.02 3.12
CA THR A 350 2.78 6.01 4.33
C THR A 350 2.67 7.40 4.94
N VAL A 351 3.80 8.10 5.17
CA VAL A 351 3.80 9.49 5.68
C VAL A 351 2.95 10.40 4.79
N PHE A 352 3.12 10.31 3.46
CA PHE A 352 2.33 11.07 2.51
C PHE A 352 0.82 10.77 2.60
N LEU A 353 0.41 9.52 2.80
CA LEU A 353 -1.00 9.15 2.95
C LEU A 353 -1.60 9.67 4.27
N HIS A 354 -0.84 9.69 5.37
CA HIS A 354 -1.27 10.29 6.63
C HIS A 354 -1.48 11.81 6.48
N LEU A 355 -0.49 12.51 5.93
CA LEU A 355 -0.59 13.96 5.66
C LEU A 355 -1.83 14.32 4.83
N LEU A 356 -2.19 13.50 3.84
CA LEU A 356 -3.40 13.72 3.03
C LEU A 356 -4.72 13.43 3.75
N SER A 357 -4.73 12.56 4.76
CA SER A 357 -5.91 12.34 5.61
C SER A 357 -6.13 13.50 6.60
N GLU A 358 -5.03 14.03 7.14
CA GLU A 358 -5.06 15.11 8.14
C GLU A 358 -5.30 16.50 7.51
N SER A 359 -4.66 16.79 6.37
CA SER A 359 -4.79 18.08 5.69
C SER A 359 -6.14 18.22 4.97
N ARG A 360 -7.13 18.84 5.62
CA ARG A 360 -8.49 19.00 5.07
C ARG A 360 -8.51 19.67 3.70
N ASP A 361 -7.75 20.75 3.52
CA ASP A 361 -7.45 21.34 2.22
C ASP A 361 -6.11 22.08 2.32
N HIS A 362 -5.41 22.23 1.20
CA HIS A 362 -4.12 22.93 1.08
C HIS A 362 -2.86 22.25 1.67
N ILE A 363 -2.37 21.19 1.02
CA ILE A 363 -0.93 21.21 0.67
C ILE A 363 -0.79 22.22 -0.49
N ARG A 364 -0.76 23.50 -0.15
CA ARG A 364 -0.29 24.57 -1.03
C ARG A 364 1.21 24.74 -0.76
N ILE A 365 2.02 23.94 -1.44
CA ILE A 365 3.28 24.54 -1.88
C ILE A 365 2.86 25.53 -2.97
N THR A 366 3.04 26.83 -2.74
CA THR A 366 2.87 27.92 -3.72
C THR A 366 3.98 27.85 -4.78
N LEU A 367 4.05 26.71 -5.45
CA LEU A 367 4.68 26.57 -6.74
C LEU A 367 3.72 27.18 -7.75
N ASP A 368 3.80 28.49 -7.95
CA ASP A 368 3.24 29.10 -9.13
C ASP A 368 3.87 28.44 -10.35
N CYS A 369 3.07 27.58 -10.95
CA CYS A 369 3.29 26.92 -12.22
C CYS A 369 2.41 27.61 -13.25
N THR A 370 2.64 28.91 -13.46
CA THR A 370 2.30 29.57 -14.71
C THR A 370 3.13 28.90 -15.81
N CYS A 371 2.56 27.86 -16.42
CA CYS A 371 3.09 27.29 -17.64
C CYS A 371 2.71 28.26 -18.77
N PRO A 372 3.65 28.89 -19.48
CA PRO A 372 3.32 29.64 -20.68
C PRO A 372 2.69 28.67 -21.67
N MET A 373 1.56 29.03 -22.28
CA MET A 373 1.13 28.36 -23.50
C MET A 373 2.03 28.83 -24.63
N ASN A 374 2.63 27.87 -25.34
CA ASN A 374 3.03 27.92 -26.74
C ASN A 374 2.94 26.47 -27.25
#